data_AF-A0A613VZI8-F1
#
_entry.id   AF-A0A613VZI8-F1
#
_cell.length_a   1.000
_cell.length_b   1.000
_cell.length_c   1.000
_cell.angle_alpha   90.00
_cell.angle_beta   90.00
_cell.angle_gamma   90.00
#
_symmetry.space_group_name_H-M   'P 1'
#
loop_
_entity.id
_entity.type
_entity.pdbx_description
1 polymer ?
#
loop_
_entity_poly.entity_id
_entity_poly.type
_entity_poly.pdbx_seq_one_letter_code
_entity_poly.pdbx_strand_id
1 'polypeptide(L)'
;IAFKNINNHFSPELSDELIEKIGFNRDVLETLKKNKIQDLFGLTNFFPDIIFNTFIGKGKLVIRVPESYLRYKDETFPEEWDYGMTSLYSSYDFSGYHNNDEVNSKSKFQYLNLYNGLNIGKWQLRNKTYYTRENSKSRIYSDKTWLSRDFGAINSRVTVGQTMSSGFFNPTFRIDGIKFESIPDMRPSFLNSYMPDIQGNALTNATVKIYQGDNLVYQTFVNPGPFTLTDIPTTGNSDLKVQIIEENGIVHEDFVPVSSSDTLRRKNVLDYSISAGKQNVKRAELMKNHVITAEMLYGVTSISTLLTGLTYSENYRSASLGGGFNLGNTGVSSIIGTNSQNSFYKKEGNAIELRHYKKISTLSTQIDFRHKYFSGNYSEIDDELT
;
A
#
# COMPACT_ATOMS: atom_id res chain seq x y z
N ILE A 1 28.57 -24.40 8.36
CA ILE A 1 29.25 -23.51 7.40
C ILE A 1 30.41 -24.28 6.80
N ALA A 2 30.33 -24.59 5.51
CA ALA A 2 31.43 -25.21 4.78
C ALA A 2 32.49 -24.16 4.42
N PHE A 3 33.72 -24.60 4.17
CA PHE A 3 34.80 -23.72 3.73
C PHE A 3 35.31 -24.20 2.37
N LYS A 4 35.52 -23.26 1.44
CA LYS A 4 36.20 -23.51 0.16
C LYS A 4 37.65 -23.05 0.26
N ASN A 5 38.56 -23.88 -0.26
CA ASN A 5 39.95 -23.47 -0.45
C ASN A 5 40.04 -22.67 -1.74
N ILE A 6 40.41 -21.40 -1.62
CA ILE A 6 40.63 -20.47 -2.73
C ILE A 6 42.02 -19.88 -2.53
N ASN A 7 42.94 -20.16 -3.45
CA ASN A 7 44.31 -19.63 -3.42
C ASN A 7 45.04 -19.85 -2.07
N ASN A 8 44.94 -21.05 -1.47
CA ASN A 8 45.48 -21.40 -0.15
C ASN A 8 44.85 -20.66 1.05
N HIS A 9 43.69 -20.02 0.86
CA HIS A 9 42.88 -19.46 1.94
C HIS A 9 41.53 -20.18 2.05
N PHE A 10 41.13 -20.52 3.27
CA PHE A 10 39.81 -21.12 3.55
C PHE A 10 38.76 -20.01 3.68
N SER A 11 37.94 -19.85 2.64
CA SER A 11 36.80 -18.92 2.61
C SER A 11 35.54 -19.62 3.10
N PRO A 12 34.76 -19.06 4.03
CA PRO A 12 33.43 -19.56 4.31
C PRO A 12 32.56 -19.54 3.04
N GLU A 13 31.92 -20.66 2.76
CA GLU A 13 30.99 -20.78 1.63
C GLU A 13 29.70 -19.98 1.92
N LEU A 14 29.25 -19.23 0.92
CA LEU A 14 27.94 -18.58 0.91
C LEU A 14 26.88 -19.58 0.48
N SER A 15 26.43 -20.41 1.42
CA SER A 15 25.26 -21.26 1.21
C SER A 15 23.97 -20.44 1.17
N ASP A 16 22.93 -20.97 0.53
CA ASP A 16 21.60 -20.32 0.50
C ASP A 16 21.10 -20.02 1.93
N GLU A 17 21.29 -20.96 2.87
CA GLU A 17 20.96 -20.76 4.29
C GLU A 17 21.72 -19.59 4.93
N LEU A 18 23.00 -19.37 4.56
CA LEU A 18 23.79 -18.26 5.09
C LEU A 18 23.33 -16.93 4.48
N ILE A 19 23.05 -16.91 3.18
CA ILE A 19 22.51 -15.75 2.47
C ILE A 19 21.17 -15.32 3.09
N GLU A 20 20.28 -16.28 3.33
CA GLU A 20 18.97 -16.06 3.97
C GLU A 20 19.12 -15.51 5.39
N LYS A 21 20.04 -16.07 6.19
CA LYS A 21 20.33 -15.61 7.55
C LYS A 21 20.94 -14.20 7.60
N ILE A 22 21.75 -13.83 6.62
CA ILE A 22 22.28 -12.47 6.53
C ILE A 22 21.17 -11.50 6.13
N GLY A 23 20.30 -11.89 5.20
CA GLY A 23 19.18 -11.06 4.74
C GLY A 23 19.64 -9.95 3.80
N PHE A 24 20.37 -10.29 2.74
CA PHE A 24 20.80 -9.31 1.74
C PHE A 24 19.62 -8.71 0.95
N ASN A 25 19.76 -7.45 0.52
CA ASN A 25 18.83 -6.79 -0.39
C ASN A 25 18.94 -7.33 -1.83
N ARG A 26 18.02 -6.92 -2.72
CA ARG A 26 18.01 -7.39 -4.11
C ARG A 26 19.29 -7.05 -4.88
N ASP A 27 19.85 -5.86 -4.71
CA ASP A 27 21.04 -5.43 -5.44
C ASP A 27 22.23 -6.35 -5.17
N VAL A 28 22.42 -6.74 -3.90
CA VAL A 28 23.48 -7.68 -3.50
C VAL A 28 23.18 -9.08 -4.04
N LEU A 29 21.95 -9.57 -3.93
CA LEU A 29 21.55 -10.90 -4.43
C LEU A 29 21.73 -11.02 -5.95
N GLU A 30 21.35 -9.99 -6.71
CA GLU A 30 21.56 -9.94 -8.17
C GLU A 30 23.04 -9.93 -8.52
N THR A 31 23.86 -9.19 -7.78
CA THR A 31 25.31 -9.14 -7.96
C THR A 31 25.97 -10.50 -7.69
N LEU A 32 25.56 -11.18 -6.61
CA LEU A 32 26.01 -12.53 -6.27
C LEU A 32 25.71 -13.52 -7.41
N LYS A 33 24.47 -13.50 -7.90
CA LYS A 33 24.00 -14.39 -8.97
C LYS A 33 24.67 -14.12 -10.30
N LYS A 34 24.77 -12.84 -10.70
CA LYS A 34 25.37 -12.41 -11.98
C LYS A 34 26.86 -12.79 -12.06
N ASN A 35 27.59 -12.61 -10.96
CA ASN A 35 29.03 -12.86 -10.91
C ASN A 35 29.40 -14.26 -10.39
N LYS A 36 28.39 -15.12 -10.09
CA LYS A 36 28.57 -16.48 -9.56
C LYS A 36 29.46 -16.51 -8.31
N ILE A 37 29.27 -15.54 -7.42
CA ILE A 37 30.01 -15.45 -6.15
C ILE A 37 29.47 -16.52 -5.21
N GLN A 38 30.35 -17.37 -4.65
CA GLN A 38 29.96 -18.52 -3.83
C GLN A 38 30.62 -18.55 -2.45
N ASP A 39 31.37 -17.50 -2.08
CA ASP A 39 32.13 -17.46 -0.83
C ASP A 39 32.33 -16.02 -0.35
N LEU A 40 32.69 -15.87 0.94
CA LEU A 40 32.78 -14.55 1.57
C LEU A 40 33.95 -13.70 1.04
N PHE A 41 35.08 -14.25 0.63
CA PHE A 41 36.13 -13.45 -0.02
C PHE A 41 35.65 -12.85 -1.33
N GLY A 42 34.98 -13.64 -2.16
CA GLY A 42 34.35 -13.17 -3.39
C GLY A 42 33.34 -12.05 -3.11
N LEU A 43 32.52 -12.19 -2.07
CA LEU A 43 31.58 -11.15 -1.64
C LEU A 43 32.32 -9.87 -1.23
N THR A 44 33.36 -9.96 -0.40
CA THR A 44 34.12 -8.78 0.05
C THR A 44 34.86 -8.05 -1.06
N ASN A 45 35.19 -8.73 -2.17
CA ASN A 45 35.79 -8.05 -3.33
C ASN A 45 34.80 -7.12 -4.05
N PHE A 46 33.51 -7.47 -4.05
CA PHE A 46 32.46 -6.64 -4.64
C PHE A 46 31.88 -5.64 -3.63
N PHE A 47 31.87 -6.02 -2.36
CA PHE A 47 31.33 -5.22 -1.26
C PHE A 47 32.38 -5.11 -0.14
N PRO A 48 33.39 -4.22 -0.31
CA PRO A 48 34.54 -4.12 0.61
C PRO A 48 34.16 -3.68 2.03
N ASP A 49 32.99 -3.06 2.19
CA ASP A 49 32.46 -2.66 3.50
C ASP A 49 31.91 -3.85 4.31
N ILE A 50 31.75 -5.02 3.67
CA ILE A 50 31.42 -6.27 4.37
C ILE A 50 32.71 -6.85 4.95
N ILE A 51 32.72 -7.10 6.26
CA ILE A 51 33.89 -7.64 6.97
C ILE A 51 33.50 -8.93 7.64
N PHE A 52 34.32 -9.97 7.53
CA PHE A 52 34.08 -11.23 8.22
C PHE A 52 35.33 -11.71 8.99
N ASN A 53 35.10 -12.27 10.17
CA ASN A 53 36.12 -12.86 11.04
C ASN A 53 35.73 -14.28 11.42
N THR A 54 36.65 -15.23 11.22
CA THR A 54 36.47 -16.64 11.56
C THR A 54 37.22 -16.96 12.85
N PHE A 55 36.51 -17.48 13.85
CA PHE A 55 37.07 -17.97 15.11
C PHE A 55 36.93 -19.49 15.15
N ILE A 56 37.84 -20.18 14.46
CA ILE A 56 37.80 -21.63 14.23
C ILE A 56 37.69 -22.41 15.55
N GLY A 57 38.51 -22.08 16.55
CA GLY A 57 38.51 -22.75 17.86
C GLY A 57 37.22 -22.55 18.69
N LYS A 58 36.33 -21.65 18.27
CA LYS A 58 35.01 -21.41 18.90
C LYS A 58 33.83 -21.79 17.99
N GLY A 59 34.10 -22.31 16.79
CA GLY A 59 33.07 -22.56 15.78
C GLY A 59 32.25 -21.32 15.42
N LYS A 60 32.83 -20.13 15.51
CA LYS A 60 32.11 -18.85 15.37
C LYS A 60 32.56 -18.10 14.11
N LEU A 61 31.62 -17.71 13.27
CA LEU A 61 31.81 -16.77 12.17
C LEU A 61 31.09 -15.47 12.54
N VAL A 62 31.81 -14.35 12.48
CA VAL A 62 31.24 -13.01 12.65
C VAL A 62 31.29 -12.32 11.31
N ILE A 63 30.13 -11.88 10.82
CA ILE A 63 30.01 -11.09 9.59
C ILE A 63 29.42 -9.75 10.00
N ARG A 64 30.03 -8.65 9.55
CA ARG A 64 29.52 -7.29 9.67
C ARG A 64 29.10 -6.86 8.29
N VAL A 65 27.83 -6.56 8.15
CA VAL A 65 27.22 -6.12 6.90
C VAL A 65 26.62 -4.74 7.15
N PRO A 66 26.98 -3.72 6.35
CA PRO A 66 26.30 -2.44 6.37
C PRO A 66 24.80 -2.60 6.15
N GLU A 67 23.99 -1.84 6.88
CA GLU A 67 22.53 -1.92 6.80
C GLU A 67 22.00 -1.62 5.39
N SER A 68 22.70 -0.77 4.61
CA SER A 68 22.37 -0.48 3.21
C SER A 68 22.42 -1.69 2.27
N TYR A 69 23.08 -2.78 2.68
CA TYR A 69 23.16 -4.04 1.93
C TYR A 69 22.16 -5.08 2.42
N LEU A 70 21.43 -4.79 3.49
CA LEU A 70 20.42 -5.66 4.05
C LEU A 70 19.05 -5.30 3.48
N ARG A 71 18.20 -6.31 3.29
CA ARG A 71 16.78 -6.11 3.01
C ARG A 71 16.09 -5.56 4.25
N TYR A 72 14.93 -4.94 4.06
CA TYR A 72 14.15 -4.48 5.21
C TYR A 72 13.64 -5.65 6.04
N LYS A 73 13.52 -5.46 7.36
CA LYS A 73 13.17 -6.52 8.30
C LYS A 73 11.83 -7.20 7.99
N ASP A 74 10.86 -6.44 7.48
CA ASP A 74 9.53 -6.90 7.10
C ASP A 74 9.40 -7.16 5.58
N GLU A 75 10.51 -7.12 4.83
CA GLU A 75 10.51 -7.41 3.40
C GLU A 75 10.56 -8.91 3.16
N THR A 76 9.58 -9.42 2.41
CA THR A 76 9.55 -10.80 1.94
C THR A 76 9.57 -10.79 0.43
N PHE A 77 10.54 -11.47 -0.17
CA PHE A 77 10.64 -11.52 -1.62
C PHE A 77 9.52 -12.38 -2.22
N PRO A 78 9.02 -12.05 -3.43
CA PRO A 78 7.97 -12.81 -4.11
C PRO A 78 8.23 -14.31 -4.29
N GLU A 79 9.50 -14.70 -4.30
CA GLU A 79 9.98 -16.08 -4.35
C GLU A 79 9.76 -16.85 -3.04
N GLU A 80 9.68 -16.14 -1.92
CA GLU A 80 9.45 -16.68 -0.57
C GLU A 80 7.95 -16.76 -0.22
N TRP A 81 7.06 -16.24 -1.08
CA TRP A 81 5.62 -16.24 -0.82
C TRP A 81 5.01 -17.64 -0.96
N ASP A 82 4.32 -18.08 0.09
CA ASP A 82 3.41 -19.23 0.01
C ASP A 82 2.05 -18.79 -0.57
N TYR A 83 1.70 -19.33 -1.73
CA TYR A 83 0.42 -19.06 -2.40
C TYR A 83 -0.71 -19.97 -1.90
N GLY A 84 -0.43 -20.83 -0.92
CA GLY A 84 -1.37 -21.75 -0.32
C GLY A 84 -1.66 -22.97 -1.18
N MET A 85 -2.54 -23.82 -0.65
CA MET A 85 -2.97 -25.06 -1.31
C MET A 85 -4.23 -24.88 -2.15
N THR A 86 -4.40 -25.76 -3.13
CA THR A 86 -5.63 -25.86 -3.90
C THR A 86 -6.80 -26.14 -2.96
N SER A 87 -7.80 -25.27 -2.97
CA SER A 87 -8.89 -25.31 -2.00
C SER A 87 -10.19 -24.76 -2.60
N LEU A 88 -11.31 -25.41 -2.28
CA LEU A 88 -12.67 -24.95 -2.57
C LEU A 88 -13.38 -24.77 -1.23
N TYR A 89 -13.95 -23.59 -1.00
CA TYR A 89 -14.66 -23.28 0.23
C TYR A 89 -15.86 -22.37 -0.02
N SER A 90 -16.80 -22.38 0.92
CA SER A 90 -17.94 -21.47 0.97
C SER A 90 -18.19 -21.06 2.41
N SER A 91 -18.19 -19.75 2.66
CA SER A 91 -18.55 -19.17 3.95
C SER A 91 -19.95 -18.57 3.86
N TYR A 92 -20.76 -18.71 4.91
CA TYR A 92 -22.13 -18.21 4.93
C TYR A 92 -22.38 -17.28 6.11
N ASP A 93 -23.25 -16.30 5.89
CA ASP A 93 -23.78 -15.41 6.93
C ASP A 93 -25.30 -15.34 6.77
N PHE A 94 -26.04 -15.78 7.77
CA PHE A 94 -27.50 -15.85 7.74
C PHE A 94 -28.10 -14.98 8.83
N SER A 95 -29.01 -14.09 8.44
CA SER A 95 -29.78 -13.25 9.36
C SER A 95 -31.26 -13.24 8.97
N GLY A 96 -32.12 -12.96 9.94
CA GLY A 96 -33.54 -12.84 9.68
C GLY A 96 -34.27 -12.26 10.88
N TYR A 97 -35.45 -11.71 10.63
CA TYR A 97 -36.34 -11.24 11.67
C TYR A 97 -37.78 -11.62 11.37
N HIS A 98 -38.57 -11.71 12.44
CA HIS A 98 -40.00 -11.85 12.36
C HIS A 98 -40.63 -10.80 13.26
N ASN A 99 -41.42 -9.90 12.68
CA ASN A 99 -42.23 -8.96 13.44
C ASN A 99 -43.70 -9.39 13.40
N ASN A 100 -44.35 -9.29 14.55
CA ASN A 100 -45.76 -9.62 14.73
C ASN A 100 -46.45 -8.45 15.41
N ASP A 101 -46.80 -7.43 14.63
CA ASP A 101 -47.62 -6.30 15.09
C ASP A 101 -49.11 -6.61 14.92
N GLU A 102 -49.89 -6.38 15.98
CA GLU A 102 -51.34 -6.65 16.00
C GLU A 102 -52.15 -5.69 15.10
N VAL A 103 -51.61 -4.52 14.77
CA VAL A 103 -52.29 -3.45 14.03
C VAL A 103 -51.88 -3.37 12.55
N ASN A 104 -50.65 -3.77 12.21
CA ASN A 104 -50.12 -3.71 10.84
C ASN A 104 -49.37 -5.01 10.52
N SER A 105 -49.87 -5.74 9.52
CA SER A 105 -49.34 -6.96 8.87
C SER A 105 -48.05 -7.60 9.42
N LYS A 106 -48.11 -8.92 9.69
CA LYS A 106 -46.93 -9.79 9.95
C LYS A 106 -45.83 -9.59 8.90
N SER A 107 -44.62 -9.23 9.33
CA SER A 107 -43.46 -9.15 8.45
C SER A 107 -42.43 -10.23 8.78
N LYS A 108 -41.85 -10.83 7.74
CA LYS A 108 -40.79 -11.84 7.83
C LYS A 108 -39.69 -11.46 6.86
N PHE A 109 -38.46 -11.44 7.35
CA PHE A 109 -37.28 -11.19 6.55
C PHE A 109 -36.24 -12.28 6.79
N GLN A 110 -35.64 -12.77 5.72
CA GLN A 110 -34.50 -13.69 5.78
C GLN A 110 -33.46 -13.24 4.77
N TYR A 111 -32.19 -13.32 5.13
CA TYR A 111 -31.07 -12.89 4.33
C TYR A 111 -29.91 -13.85 4.53
N LEU A 112 -29.34 -14.34 3.43
CA LEU A 112 -28.20 -15.25 3.42
C LEU A 112 -27.15 -14.70 2.47
N ASN A 113 -25.96 -14.40 2.97
CA ASN A 113 -24.77 -14.20 2.16
C ASN A 113 -24.00 -15.51 2.02
N LEU A 114 -23.51 -15.76 0.82
CA LEU A 114 -22.57 -16.82 0.47
C LEU A 114 -21.31 -16.21 -0.15
N TYR A 115 -20.17 -16.52 0.46
CA TYR A 115 -18.83 -16.14 0.00
C TYR A 115 -18.10 -17.38 -0.46
N ASN A 116 -18.11 -17.62 -1.77
CA ASN A 116 -17.50 -18.80 -2.38
C ASN A 116 -16.09 -18.47 -2.84
N GLY A 117 -15.16 -19.41 -2.64
CA GLY A 117 -13.77 -19.25 -3.05
C GLY A 117 -13.18 -20.54 -3.59
N LEU A 118 -12.44 -20.42 -4.69
CA LEU A 118 -11.62 -21.48 -5.26
C LEU A 118 -10.20 -20.94 -5.47
N ASN A 119 -9.21 -21.61 -4.89
CA ASN A 119 -7.79 -21.31 -5.08
C ASN A 119 -7.17 -22.46 -5.87
N ILE A 120 -6.45 -22.14 -6.95
CA ILE A 120 -5.67 -23.10 -7.74
C ILE A 120 -4.33 -22.45 -8.09
N GLY A 121 -3.24 -22.90 -7.46
CA GLY A 121 -1.94 -22.25 -7.57
C GLY A 121 -2.03 -20.76 -7.20
N LYS A 122 -1.55 -19.87 -8.09
CA LYS A 122 -1.58 -18.41 -7.86
C LYS A 122 -2.91 -17.73 -8.22
N TRP A 123 -3.91 -18.50 -8.66
CA TRP A 123 -5.20 -17.98 -9.09
C TRP A 123 -6.25 -18.12 -7.99
N GLN A 124 -6.98 -17.03 -7.76
CA GLN A 124 -8.01 -16.95 -6.73
C GLN A 124 -9.33 -16.54 -7.39
N LEU A 125 -10.26 -17.48 -7.52
CA LEU A 125 -11.63 -17.21 -7.94
C LEU A 125 -12.48 -16.93 -6.69
N ARG A 126 -13.29 -15.87 -6.75
CA ARG A 126 -14.20 -15.47 -5.68
C ARG A 126 -15.57 -15.17 -6.25
N ASN A 127 -16.61 -15.52 -5.50
CA ASN A 127 -17.99 -15.17 -5.81
C ASN A 127 -18.71 -14.74 -4.51
N LYS A 128 -19.45 -13.64 -4.58
CA LYS A 128 -20.38 -13.21 -3.55
C LYS A 128 -21.79 -13.32 -4.08
N THR A 129 -22.59 -14.17 -3.46
CA THR A 129 -24.01 -14.38 -3.78
C THR A 129 -24.83 -14.09 -2.55
N TYR A 130 -25.99 -13.46 -2.70
CA TYR A 130 -26.93 -13.29 -1.59
C TYR A 130 -28.33 -13.74 -1.96
N TYR A 131 -29.01 -14.33 -0.99
CA TYR A 131 -30.41 -14.67 -1.03
C TYR A 131 -31.15 -13.76 -0.06
N THR A 132 -32.29 -13.22 -0.49
CA THR A 132 -33.19 -12.45 0.37
C THR A 132 -34.60 -12.97 0.23
N ARG A 133 -35.35 -13.02 1.32
CA ARG A 133 -36.76 -13.33 1.35
C ARG A 133 -37.50 -12.32 2.21
N GLU A 134 -38.45 -11.65 1.58
CA GLU A 134 -39.38 -10.72 2.22
C GLU A 134 -40.78 -11.33 2.15
N ASN A 135 -41.31 -11.72 3.30
CA ASN A 135 -42.58 -12.43 3.43
C ASN A 135 -42.60 -13.71 2.56
N SER A 136 -43.37 -13.70 1.47
CA SER A 136 -43.48 -14.81 0.51
C SER A 136 -42.57 -14.67 -0.71
N LYS A 137 -41.94 -13.51 -0.93
CA LYS A 137 -41.09 -13.25 -2.10
C LYS A 137 -39.64 -13.54 -1.76
N SER A 138 -39.02 -14.48 -2.47
CA SER A 138 -37.59 -14.75 -2.36
C SER A 138 -36.87 -14.44 -3.66
N ARG A 139 -35.63 -13.97 -3.57
CA ARG A 139 -34.74 -13.74 -4.71
C ARG A 139 -33.31 -14.12 -4.35
N ILE A 140 -32.59 -14.61 -5.35
CA ILE A 140 -31.14 -14.85 -5.27
C ILE A 140 -30.43 -13.94 -6.27
N TYR A 141 -29.31 -13.38 -5.86
CA TYR A 141 -28.53 -12.44 -6.65
C TYR A 141 -27.04 -12.80 -6.55
N SER A 142 -26.39 -12.99 -7.69
CA SER A 142 -24.93 -12.99 -7.76
C SER A 142 -24.47 -11.53 -7.78
N ASP A 143 -23.90 -11.04 -6.68
CA ASP A 143 -23.47 -9.64 -6.57
C ASP A 143 -22.19 -9.38 -7.37
N LYS A 144 -21.18 -10.24 -7.21
CA LYS A 144 -19.94 -10.18 -7.97
C LYS A 144 -19.21 -11.51 -8.04
N THR A 145 -18.58 -11.77 -9.18
CA THR A 145 -17.65 -12.86 -9.44
C THR A 145 -16.39 -12.31 -10.08
N TRP A 146 -15.23 -12.64 -9.53
CA TRP A 146 -13.94 -12.20 -10.07
C TRP A 146 -12.86 -13.24 -9.86
N LEU A 147 -11.92 -13.25 -10.78
CA LEU A 147 -10.69 -14.04 -10.76
C LEU A 147 -9.53 -13.07 -10.56
N SER A 148 -8.67 -13.32 -9.58
CA SER A 148 -7.49 -12.50 -9.33
C SER A 148 -6.20 -13.30 -9.29
N ARG A 149 -5.10 -12.64 -9.64
CA ARG A 149 -3.74 -13.16 -9.53
C ARG A 149 -2.75 -12.06 -9.16
N ASP A 150 -1.85 -12.41 -8.25
CA ASP A 150 -0.80 -11.53 -7.76
C ASP A 150 0.52 -11.71 -8.52
N PHE A 151 1.20 -10.58 -8.71
CA PHE A 151 2.50 -10.43 -9.37
C PHE A 151 3.45 -9.71 -8.40
N GLY A 152 4.05 -10.47 -7.48
CA GLY A 152 4.90 -9.89 -6.43
C GLY A 152 6.12 -9.13 -6.95
N ALA A 153 6.71 -9.51 -8.10
CA ALA A 153 7.87 -8.82 -8.67
C ALA A 153 7.63 -7.31 -8.94
N ILE A 154 6.37 -6.92 -9.09
CA ILE A 154 5.93 -5.55 -9.32
C ILE A 154 4.88 -5.11 -8.31
N ASN A 155 4.71 -5.85 -7.21
CA ASN A 155 3.74 -5.55 -6.14
C ASN A 155 2.33 -5.23 -6.67
N SER A 156 1.82 -6.04 -7.60
CA SER A 156 0.58 -5.73 -8.33
C SER A 156 -0.36 -6.93 -8.46
N ARG A 157 -1.64 -6.65 -8.68
CA ARG A 157 -2.70 -7.65 -8.87
C ARG A 157 -3.44 -7.39 -10.18
N VAL A 158 -3.67 -8.46 -10.93
CA VAL A 158 -4.66 -8.48 -12.01
C VAL A 158 -5.95 -9.07 -11.47
N THR A 159 -7.07 -8.42 -11.75
CA THR A 159 -8.44 -8.87 -11.47
C THR A 159 -9.24 -8.89 -12.76
N VAL A 160 -9.93 -9.99 -13.04
CA VAL A 160 -10.81 -10.17 -14.20
C VAL A 160 -12.21 -10.54 -13.72
N GLY A 161 -13.23 -9.91 -14.27
CA GLY A 161 -14.63 -10.09 -13.88
C GLY A 161 -15.22 -8.82 -13.28
N GLN A 162 -16.07 -8.98 -12.27
CA GLN A 162 -16.85 -7.89 -11.67
C GLN A 162 -16.06 -7.25 -10.53
N THR A 163 -15.61 -6.02 -10.74
CA THR A 163 -14.76 -5.25 -9.82
C THR A 163 -15.26 -3.81 -9.68
N MET A 164 -14.56 -3.00 -8.90
CA MET A 164 -14.71 -1.55 -8.86
C MET A 164 -13.46 -0.88 -9.43
N SER A 165 -13.62 0.31 -10.02
CA SER A 165 -12.51 1.22 -10.31
C SER A 165 -11.75 1.58 -9.03
N SER A 166 -10.54 2.12 -9.17
CA SER A 166 -9.84 2.70 -8.02
C SER A 166 -10.59 3.92 -7.49
N GLY A 167 -10.42 4.15 -6.19
CA GLY A 167 -10.94 5.33 -5.49
C GLY A 167 -9.81 6.12 -4.86
N PHE A 168 -8.67 6.27 -5.55
CA PHE A 168 -7.54 7.01 -4.99
C PHE A 168 -7.93 8.46 -4.72
N PHE A 169 -8.66 9.06 -5.64
CA PHE A 169 -9.19 10.41 -5.48
C PHE A 169 -10.45 10.69 -6.30
N ASN A 170 -10.78 9.88 -7.31
CA ASN A 170 -12.07 9.97 -8.00
C ASN A 170 -13.12 9.06 -7.35
N PRO A 171 -14.41 9.32 -7.58
CA PRO A 171 -15.48 8.41 -7.21
C PRO A 171 -15.29 7.02 -7.84
N THR A 172 -15.61 5.98 -7.06
CA THR A 172 -15.53 4.59 -7.51
C THR A 172 -16.83 4.15 -8.18
N PHE A 173 -16.73 3.40 -9.27
CA PHE A 173 -17.88 2.79 -9.94
C PHE A 173 -17.60 1.32 -10.28
N ARG A 174 -18.67 0.55 -10.53
CA ARG A 174 -18.56 -0.88 -10.85
C ARG A 174 -18.13 -1.08 -12.30
N ILE A 175 -17.19 -1.99 -12.51
CA ILE A 175 -16.65 -2.37 -13.83
C ILE A 175 -16.76 -3.88 -13.98
N ASP A 176 -17.36 -4.33 -15.08
CA ASP A 176 -17.25 -5.71 -15.56
C ASP A 176 -16.12 -5.75 -16.60
N GLY A 177 -14.95 -6.25 -16.21
CA GLY A 177 -13.77 -6.18 -17.08
C GLY A 177 -12.48 -6.63 -16.41
N ILE A 178 -11.38 -5.94 -16.72
CA ILE A 178 -10.03 -6.22 -16.22
C ILE A 178 -9.56 -5.00 -15.41
N LYS A 179 -8.97 -5.24 -14.24
CA LYS A 179 -8.26 -4.25 -13.44
C LYS A 179 -6.84 -4.73 -13.16
N PHE A 180 -5.88 -3.84 -13.33
CA PHE A 180 -4.48 -4.06 -12.97
C PHE A 180 -4.05 -2.92 -12.03
N GLU A 181 -3.70 -3.26 -10.80
CA GLU A 181 -3.41 -2.28 -9.76
C GLU A 181 -2.20 -2.69 -8.91
N SER A 182 -1.48 -1.71 -8.39
CA SER A 182 -0.51 -1.92 -7.32
C SER A 182 -1.21 -2.30 -6.02
N ILE A 183 -0.66 -3.25 -5.27
CA ILE A 183 -1.13 -3.64 -3.94
C ILE A 183 -0.11 -3.18 -2.90
N PRO A 184 -0.42 -2.15 -2.08
CA PRO A 184 0.48 -1.66 -1.05
C PRO A 184 0.95 -2.77 -0.10
N ASP A 185 0.04 -3.67 0.32
CA ASP A 185 0.35 -4.75 1.27
C ASP A 185 1.41 -5.77 0.77
N MET A 186 1.77 -5.73 -0.52
CA MET A 186 2.87 -6.53 -1.07
C MET A 186 4.25 -5.92 -0.83
N ARG A 187 4.30 -4.65 -0.41
CA ARG A 187 5.51 -3.93 -0.05
C ARG A 187 5.76 -4.02 1.46
N PRO A 188 7.01 -3.81 1.89
CA PRO A 188 7.29 -3.59 3.31
C PRO A 188 6.36 -2.54 3.93
N SER A 189 5.90 -2.83 5.15
CA SER A 189 4.90 -2.04 5.88
C SER A 189 5.21 -0.54 5.94
N PHE A 190 6.49 -0.19 6.13
CA PHE A 190 6.93 1.21 6.22
C PHE A 190 6.68 1.99 4.91
N LEU A 191 6.62 1.34 3.74
CA LEU A 191 6.31 2.01 2.46
C LEU A 191 4.83 2.34 2.27
N ASN A 192 3.94 1.71 3.05
CA ASN A 192 2.49 1.81 2.87
C ASN A 192 1.89 3.01 3.59
N SER A 193 2.58 3.53 4.60
CA SER A 193 2.22 4.79 5.25
C SER A 193 3.22 5.86 4.87
N TYR A 194 2.67 7.00 4.43
CA TYR A 194 3.49 8.18 4.31
C TYR A 194 3.99 8.58 5.70
N MET A 195 5.30 8.67 5.83
CA MET A 195 5.97 9.22 6.99
C MET A 195 7.06 10.17 6.47
N PRO A 196 7.13 11.40 7.00
CA PRO A 196 8.22 12.29 6.66
C PRO A 196 9.56 11.69 7.11
N ASP A 197 10.62 11.97 6.35
CA ASP A 197 11.97 11.61 6.73
C ASP A 197 12.32 12.31 8.06
N ILE A 198 12.81 11.54 9.04
CA ILE A 198 13.24 12.12 10.32
C ILE A 198 14.68 12.57 10.15
N GLN A 199 14.85 13.87 10.01
CA GLN A 199 16.17 14.50 9.94
C GLN A 199 16.57 15.01 11.32
N GLY A 200 17.83 14.79 11.68
CA GLY A 200 18.39 15.27 12.93
C GLY A 200 19.89 15.51 12.81
N ASN A 201 20.47 16.12 13.83
CA ASN A 201 21.91 16.31 13.93
C ASN A 201 22.36 15.86 15.32
N ALA A 202 23.20 14.84 15.38
CA ALA A 202 23.78 14.35 16.62
C ALA A 202 25.09 15.08 16.90
N LEU A 203 25.30 15.54 18.14
CA LEU A 203 26.53 16.20 18.54
C LEU A 203 27.64 15.20 18.88
N THR A 204 27.26 14.01 19.33
CA THR A 204 28.13 12.90 19.72
C THR A 204 27.61 11.58 19.13
N ASN A 205 28.17 10.44 19.55
CA ASN A 205 27.54 9.15 19.25
C ASN A 205 26.22 9.09 20.01
N ALA A 206 25.11 9.13 19.30
CA ALA A 206 23.79 9.25 19.91
C ALA A 206 22.94 8.01 19.69
N THR A 207 22.08 7.72 20.67
CA THR A 207 20.99 6.75 20.50
C THR A 207 19.72 7.50 20.13
N VAL A 208 19.15 7.20 18.97
CA VAL A 208 17.86 7.74 18.55
C VAL A 208 16.77 6.75 18.90
N LYS A 209 15.80 7.16 19.72
CA LYS A 209 14.59 6.40 20.06
C LYS A 209 13.36 7.10 19.50
N ILE A 210 12.46 6.34 18.90
CA ILE A 210 11.23 6.86 18.33
C ILE A 210 10.06 6.15 18.97
N TYR A 211 9.15 6.94 19.52
CA TYR A 211 7.94 6.46 20.16
C TYR A 211 6.73 6.89 19.34
N GLN A 212 5.73 6.02 19.30
CA GLN A 212 4.42 6.31 18.75
C GLN A 212 3.39 6.15 19.86
N GLY A 213 2.90 7.27 20.40
CA GLY A 213 2.27 7.28 21.73
C GLY A 213 3.32 6.89 22.79
N ASP A 214 2.98 5.94 23.66
CA ASP A 214 3.89 5.42 24.70
C ASP A 214 4.74 4.22 24.24
N ASN A 215 4.54 3.73 23.02
CA ASN A 215 5.22 2.54 22.52
C ASN A 215 6.51 2.93 21.78
N LEU A 216 7.65 2.33 22.17
CA LEU A 216 8.89 2.42 21.40
C LEU A 216 8.74 1.63 20.10
N VAL A 217 8.68 2.34 18.97
CA VAL A 217 8.50 1.73 17.64
C VAL A 217 9.81 1.54 16.89
N TYR A 218 10.84 2.33 17.21
CA TYR A 218 12.15 2.22 16.57
C TYR A 218 13.27 2.73 17.48
N GLN A 219 14.44 2.10 17.38
CA GLN A 219 15.64 2.54 18.07
C GLN A 219 16.87 2.23 17.22
N THR A 220 17.77 3.21 17.05
CA THR A 220 19.04 3.02 16.36
C THR A 220 20.15 3.87 16.97
N PHE A 221 21.41 3.59 16.60
CA PHE A 221 22.58 4.40 16.94
C PHE A 221 23.00 5.22 15.73
N VAL A 222 23.37 6.48 15.95
CA VAL A 222 23.85 7.39 14.90
C VAL A 222 25.21 7.97 15.31
N ASN A 223 26.07 8.17 14.31
CA ASN A 223 27.35 8.84 14.49
C ASN A 223 27.17 10.36 14.64
N PRO A 224 28.16 11.09 15.19
CA PRO A 224 28.12 12.55 15.24
C PRO A 224 27.94 13.16 13.84
N GLY A 225 27.03 14.12 13.73
CA GLY A 225 26.69 14.81 12.49
C GLY A 225 25.22 14.64 12.07
N PRO A 226 24.86 15.19 10.89
CA PRO A 226 23.51 15.09 10.36
C PRO A 226 23.18 13.64 9.98
N PHE A 227 21.98 13.20 10.33
CA PHE A 227 21.44 11.89 9.97
C PHE A 227 20.01 12.02 9.43
N THR A 228 19.58 11.01 8.67
CA THR A 228 18.21 10.90 8.16
C THR A 228 17.72 9.48 8.36
N LEU A 229 16.57 9.33 9.01
CA LEU A 229 15.91 8.04 9.17
C LEU A 229 14.69 8.01 8.27
N THR A 230 14.72 7.11 7.30
CA THR A 230 13.62 6.90 6.35
C THR A 230 12.72 5.77 6.82
N ASP A 231 13.25 4.68 7.39
CA ASP A 231 12.54 3.39 7.41
C ASP A 231 11.95 3.03 8.78
N ILE A 232 11.24 3.98 9.38
CA ILE A 232 10.57 3.77 10.66
C ILE A 232 9.24 3.03 10.43
N PRO A 233 9.04 1.87 11.08
CA PRO A 233 7.76 1.16 11.03
C PRO A 233 6.73 1.93 11.86
N THR A 234 5.67 2.41 11.21
CA THR A 234 4.54 3.04 11.89
C THR A 234 3.42 2.02 12.06
N THR A 235 2.90 1.88 13.27
CA THR A 235 1.80 0.95 13.58
C THR A 235 0.45 1.66 13.76
N GLY A 236 0.43 3.00 13.70
CA GLY A 236 -0.79 3.81 13.79
C GLY A 236 -0.63 5.24 13.29
N ASN A 237 -1.66 6.05 13.55
CA ASN A 237 -1.78 7.43 13.05
C ASN A 237 -1.47 8.49 14.14
N SER A 238 -0.62 8.19 15.13
CA SER A 238 -0.20 9.16 16.14
C SER A 238 1.17 9.73 15.81
N ASP A 239 1.42 10.97 16.23
CA ASP A 239 2.70 11.64 16.04
C ASP A 239 3.85 10.82 16.63
N LEU A 240 5.02 10.93 16.01
CA LEU A 240 6.24 10.28 16.47
C LEU A 240 6.98 11.22 17.41
N LYS A 241 7.30 10.74 18.60
CA LYS A 241 8.23 11.40 19.51
C LYS A 241 9.62 10.86 19.25
N VAL A 242 10.52 11.71 18.77
CA VAL A 242 11.92 11.40 18.51
C VAL A 242 12.75 11.86 19.69
N GLN A 243 13.51 10.97 20.32
CA GLN A 243 14.47 11.27 21.36
C GLN A 243 15.88 10.98 20.84
N ILE A 244 16.74 12.00 20.78
CA ILE A 244 18.17 11.86 20.48
C ILE A 244 18.91 11.94 21.81
N ILE A 245 19.46 10.81 22.25
CA ILE A 245 20.17 10.66 23.51
C ILE A 245 21.66 10.68 23.21
N GLU A 246 22.32 11.79 23.52
CA GLU A 246 23.74 12.01 23.33
C GLU A 246 24.58 11.18 24.33
N GLU A 247 25.84 10.93 24.03
CA GLU A 247 26.76 10.14 24.87
C GLU A 247 26.98 10.78 26.26
N ASN A 248 26.85 12.11 26.34
CA ASN A 248 26.91 12.87 27.58
C ASN A 248 25.60 12.85 28.39
N GLY A 249 24.59 12.11 27.94
CA GLY A 249 23.29 11.97 28.60
C GLY A 249 22.28 13.07 28.31
N ILE A 250 22.63 14.07 27.49
CA ILE A 250 21.67 15.09 27.03
C ILE A 250 20.65 14.44 26.11
N VAL A 251 19.37 14.73 26.35
CA VAL A 251 18.26 14.23 25.53
C VAL A 251 17.63 15.39 24.79
N HIS A 252 17.63 15.33 23.46
CA HIS A 252 16.85 16.21 22.61
C HIS A 252 15.56 15.50 22.22
N GLU A 253 14.42 16.17 22.40
CA GLU A 253 13.12 15.65 22.00
C GLU A 253 12.57 16.47 20.84
N ASP A 254 12.11 15.80 19.80
CA ASP A 254 11.40 16.39 18.67
C ASP A 254 10.11 15.61 18.39
N PHE A 255 9.14 16.26 17.78
CA PHE A 255 7.86 15.65 17.43
C PHE A 255 7.64 15.74 15.93
N VAL A 256 7.51 14.56 15.31
CA VAL A 256 7.27 14.43 13.88
C VAL A 256 5.81 14.05 13.67
N PRO A 257 4.97 14.95 13.13
CA PRO A 257 3.56 14.68 12.97
C PRO A 257 3.32 13.57 11.95
N VAL A 258 2.48 12.60 12.31
CA VAL A 258 2.05 11.53 11.39
C VAL A 258 0.61 11.79 11.02
N SER A 259 0.42 12.19 9.76
CA SER A 259 -0.92 12.38 9.19
C SER A 259 -1.19 11.26 8.19
N SER A 260 -2.20 10.44 8.47
CA SER A 260 -2.74 9.50 7.49
C SER A 260 -3.36 10.30 6.36
N SER A 261 -2.83 10.19 5.15
CA SER A 261 -3.40 10.80 3.96
C SER A 261 -3.60 9.73 2.90
N ASP A 262 -4.82 9.66 2.38
CA ASP A 262 -5.13 8.79 1.24
C ASP A 262 -4.34 9.20 -0.01
N THR A 263 -3.83 10.44 -0.06
CA THR A 263 -3.19 11.05 -1.23
C THR A 263 -1.67 11.08 -1.20
N LEU A 264 -1.03 10.91 -0.04
CA LEU A 264 0.43 10.98 0.06
C LEU A 264 1.08 9.60 -0.09
N ARG A 265 2.22 9.57 -0.78
CA ARG A 265 3.09 8.41 -0.94
C ARG A 265 4.51 8.80 -0.63
N ARG A 266 5.28 7.85 -0.10
CA ARG A 266 6.71 8.04 0.14
C ARG A 266 7.45 8.29 -1.18
N LYS A 267 8.60 8.96 -1.07
CA LYS A 267 9.46 9.22 -2.22
C LYS A 267 9.73 7.94 -3.01
N ASN A 268 9.59 8.02 -4.34
CA ASN A 268 9.75 6.92 -5.29
C ASN A 268 8.72 5.78 -5.18
N VAL A 269 7.69 5.90 -4.33
CA VAL A 269 6.58 4.94 -4.28
C VAL A 269 5.52 5.33 -5.29
N LEU A 270 5.15 4.38 -6.14
CA LEU A 270 4.16 4.51 -7.19
C LEU A 270 2.95 3.62 -6.90
N ASP A 271 1.81 4.22 -6.61
CA ASP A 271 0.53 3.52 -6.65
C ASP A 271 -0.16 3.81 -7.97
N TYR A 272 -0.72 2.77 -8.58
CA TYR A 272 -1.42 2.90 -9.84
C TYR A 272 -2.57 1.91 -9.93
N SER A 273 -3.57 2.26 -10.73
CA SER A 273 -4.71 1.41 -11.04
C SER A 273 -5.18 1.71 -12.46
N ILE A 274 -5.20 0.68 -13.29
CA ILE A 274 -5.69 0.75 -14.66
C ILE A 274 -6.84 -0.25 -14.77
N SER A 275 -8.03 0.22 -15.16
CA SER A 275 -9.20 -0.62 -15.36
C SER A 275 -9.77 -0.42 -16.75
N ALA A 276 -10.23 -1.51 -17.37
CA ALA A 276 -10.90 -1.48 -18.67
C ALA A 276 -12.04 -2.49 -18.69
N GLY A 277 -13.22 -2.09 -19.13
CA GLY A 277 -14.39 -2.96 -19.14
C GLY A 277 -15.67 -2.23 -19.49
N LYS A 278 -16.80 -2.77 -19.06
CA LYS A 278 -18.11 -2.12 -19.16
C LYS A 278 -18.51 -1.58 -17.81
N GLN A 279 -19.01 -0.36 -17.77
CA GLN A 279 -19.60 0.19 -16.55
C GLN A 279 -20.86 -0.62 -16.20
N ASN A 280 -20.90 -1.17 -15.00
CA ASN A 280 -22.01 -1.99 -14.53
C ASN A 280 -22.98 -1.13 -13.72
N VAL A 281 -24.06 -0.70 -14.38
CA VAL A 281 -25.11 0.11 -13.77
C VAL A 281 -26.38 -0.70 -13.59
N LYS A 282 -26.90 -0.74 -12.35
CA LYS A 282 -28.13 -1.49 -12.01
C LYS A 282 -29.43 -0.86 -12.57
N ARG A 283 -29.42 0.42 -12.97
CA ARG A 283 -30.62 1.19 -13.33
C ARG A 283 -30.74 1.66 -14.79
N ALA A 284 -29.68 1.59 -15.59
CA ALA A 284 -29.72 2.05 -16.98
C ALA A 284 -29.07 1.03 -17.92
N GLU A 285 -29.87 0.14 -18.53
CA GLU A 285 -29.39 -0.77 -19.59
C GLU A 285 -28.83 0.00 -20.80
N LEU A 286 -29.25 1.26 -20.97
CA LEU A 286 -28.93 2.14 -22.10
C LEU A 286 -27.53 2.79 -22.01
N MET A 287 -26.80 2.63 -20.91
CA MET A 287 -25.53 3.33 -20.63
C MET A 287 -24.39 2.36 -20.25
N LYS A 288 -24.43 1.10 -20.71
CA LYS A 288 -23.32 0.13 -20.55
C LYS A 288 -22.18 0.46 -21.49
N ASN A 289 -21.56 1.63 -21.30
CA ASN A 289 -20.46 2.08 -22.13
C ASN A 289 -19.17 1.35 -21.75
N HIS A 290 -18.32 1.13 -22.74
CA HIS A 290 -16.95 0.74 -22.47
C HIS A 290 -16.23 1.88 -21.78
N VAL A 291 -15.51 1.57 -20.72
CA VAL A 291 -14.79 2.53 -19.90
C VAL A 291 -13.37 2.06 -19.70
N ILE A 292 -12.45 3.00 -19.76
CA ILE A 292 -11.04 2.85 -19.42
C ILE A 292 -10.73 3.92 -18.36
N THR A 293 -10.19 3.50 -17.22
CA THR A 293 -9.69 4.42 -16.20
C THR A 293 -8.23 4.12 -15.90
N ALA A 294 -7.47 5.17 -15.64
CA ALA A 294 -6.11 5.08 -15.16
C ALA A 294 -5.91 6.12 -14.06
N GLU A 295 -5.51 5.68 -12.87
CA GLU A 295 -5.18 6.56 -11.75
C GLU A 295 -3.78 6.24 -11.26
N MET A 296 -3.06 7.27 -10.81
CA MET A 296 -1.69 7.19 -10.36
C MET A 296 -1.44 8.16 -9.21
N LEU A 297 -0.72 7.68 -8.20
CA LEU A 297 -0.14 8.47 -7.11
C LEU A 297 1.37 8.20 -7.10
N TYR A 298 2.19 9.24 -7.24
CA TYR A 298 3.65 9.09 -7.26
C TYR A 298 4.32 10.02 -6.27
N GLY A 299 5.06 9.48 -5.30
CA GLY A 299 5.83 10.27 -4.34
C GLY A 299 7.05 10.91 -5.02
N VAL A 300 6.95 12.18 -5.39
CA VAL A 300 8.01 12.92 -6.11
C VAL A 300 9.15 13.29 -5.15
N THR A 301 8.80 13.73 -3.95
CA THR A 301 9.76 14.09 -2.89
C THR A 301 9.33 13.46 -1.57
N SER A 302 10.11 13.67 -0.51
CA SER A 302 9.71 13.24 0.84
C SER A 302 8.51 14.00 1.39
N ILE A 303 8.06 15.09 0.76
CA ILE A 303 6.91 15.90 1.21
C ILE A 303 5.81 16.07 0.17
N SER A 304 6.01 15.59 -1.07
CA SER A 304 5.07 15.83 -2.17
C SER A 304 4.73 14.56 -2.95
N THR A 305 3.47 14.45 -3.34
CA THR A 305 2.94 13.36 -4.16
C THR A 305 2.17 13.93 -5.34
N LEU A 306 2.47 13.44 -6.53
CA LEU A 306 1.75 13.76 -7.76
C LEU A 306 0.51 12.86 -7.85
N LEU A 307 -0.66 13.46 -8.11
CA LEU A 307 -1.91 12.76 -8.40
C LEU A 307 -2.27 12.94 -9.87
N THR A 308 -2.59 11.86 -10.56
CA THR A 308 -3.00 11.92 -11.97
C THR A 308 -4.09 10.89 -12.24
N GLY A 309 -5.14 11.30 -12.94
CA GLY A 309 -6.30 10.47 -13.25
C GLY A 309 -6.79 10.72 -14.66
N LEU A 310 -7.16 9.65 -15.36
CA LEU A 310 -7.78 9.69 -16.68
C LEU A 310 -8.96 8.73 -16.68
N THR A 311 -10.10 9.20 -17.17
CA THR A 311 -11.27 8.36 -17.43
C THR A 311 -11.72 8.62 -18.85
N TYR A 312 -11.91 7.55 -19.61
CA TYR A 312 -12.41 7.58 -20.98
C TYR A 312 -13.55 6.59 -21.14
N SER A 313 -14.62 7.04 -21.77
CA SER A 313 -15.80 6.30 -22.14
C SER A 313 -16.34 6.88 -23.45
N GLU A 314 -17.26 6.18 -24.12
CA GLU A 314 -17.81 6.58 -25.42
C GLU A 314 -18.37 8.02 -25.41
N ASN A 315 -19.04 8.39 -24.32
CA ASN A 315 -19.69 9.69 -24.18
C ASN A 315 -19.10 10.58 -23.08
N TYR A 316 -18.08 10.11 -22.36
CA TYR A 316 -17.53 10.80 -21.21
C TYR A 316 -16.01 10.72 -21.21
N ARG A 317 -15.34 11.85 -20.99
CA ARG A 317 -13.90 11.90 -20.75
C ARG A 317 -13.59 12.84 -19.61
N SER A 318 -12.65 12.46 -18.76
CA SER A 318 -12.10 13.36 -17.75
C SER A 318 -10.60 13.17 -17.58
N ALA A 319 -9.95 14.26 -17.19
CA ALA A 319 -8.54 14.29 -16.86
C ALA A 319 -8.35 15.08 -15.55
N SER A 320 -7.65 14.46 -14.61
CA SER A 320 -7.38 14.98 -13.28
C SER A 320 -5.88 15.11 -13.07
N LEU A 321 -5.46 16.23 -12.48
CA LEU A 321 -4.08 16.49 -12.08
C LEU A 321 -4.08 17.18 -10.73
N GLY A 322 -3.22 16.73 -9.83
CA GLY A 322 -3.15 17.28 -8.48
C GLY A 322 -1.85 17.02 -7.76
N GLY A 323 -1.73 17.61 -6.58
CA GLY A 323 -0.60 17.45 -5.69
C GLY A 323 -1.07 17.27 -4.25
N GLY A 324 -0.48 16.28 -3.57
CA GLY A 324 -0.54 16.10 -2.12
C GLY A 324 0.74 16.63 -1.51
N PHE A 325 0.63 17.33 -0.37
CA PHE A 325 1.73 17.98 0.32
C PHE A 325 1.64 17.71 1.82
N ASN A 326 2.73 17.19 2.40
CA ASN A 326 2.91 17.23 3.84
C ASN A 326 3.46 18.60 4.24
N LEU A 327 2.69 19.33 5.05
CA LEU A 327 3.03 20.66 5.56
C LEU A 327 3.56 20.60 7.01
N GLY A 328 4.00 19.43 7.46
CA GLY A 328 4.54 19.20 8.80
C GLY A 328 3.49 19.49 9.87
N ASN A 329 3.80 20.43 10.78
CA ASN A 329 2.92 20.80 11.89
C ASN A 329 1.58 21.40 11.46
N THR A 330 1.45 21.83 10.20
CA THR A 330 0.19 22.31 9.66
C THR A 330 -0.70 21.16 9.20
N GLY A 331 -0.19 19.93 9.04
CA GLY A 331 -0.94 18.77 8.56
C GLY A 331 -0.67 18.47 7.09
N VAL A 332 -1.59 17.77 6.44
CA VAL A 332 -1.48 17.36 5.04
C VAL A 332 -2.55 18.05 4.21
N SER A 333 -2.16 18.57 3.06
CA SER A 333 -3.09 19.19 2.11
C SER A 333 -2.99 18.50 0.76
N SER A 334 -4.11 18.39 0.05
CA SER A 334 -4.12 18.01 -1.36
C SER A 334 -4.97 18.95 -2.18
N ILE A 335 -4.52 19.27 -3.38
CA ILE A 335 -5.28 20.00 -4.39
C ILE A 335 -5.36 19.17 -5.67
N ILE A 336 -6.56 19.04 -6.23
CA ILE A 336 -6.77 18.28 -7.47
C ILE A 336 -7.70 19.09 -8.38
N GLY A 337 -7.25 19.36 -9.59
CA GLY A 337 -8.09 19.90 -10.67
C GLY A 337 -8.53 18.77 -11.58
N THR A 338 -9.80 18.75 -11.96
CA THR A 338 -10.36 17.79 -12.92
C THR A 338 -11.12 18.53 -14.01
N ASN A 339 -10.76 18.30 -15.26
CA ASN A 339 -11.57 18.70 -16.41
C ASN A 339 -12.45 17.51 -16.85
N SER A 340 -13.71 17.77 -17.15
CA SER A 340 -14.66 16.76 -17.63
C SER A 340 -15.39 17.25 -18.87
N GLN A 341 -15.63 16.35 -19.81
CA GLN A 341 -16.48 16.58 -20.97
C GLN A 341 -17.39 15.38 -21.19
N ASN A 342 -18.68 15.66 -21.32
CA ASN A 342 -19.72 14.71 -21.66
C ASN A 342 -20.38 15.11 -22.98
N SER A 343 -20.17 14.30 -24.03
CA SER A 343 -20.69 14.58 -25.36
C SER A 343 -22.19 14.30 -25.48
N PHE A 344 -22.72 13.35 -24.72
CA PHE A 344 -24.14 12.98 -24.78
C PHE A 344 -25.04 14.09 -24.24
N TYR A 345 -24.66 14.67 -23.10
CA TYR A 345 -25.41 15.77 -22.47
C TYR A 345 -24.89 17.17 -22.85
N LYS A 346 -23.86 17.24 -23.71
CA LYS A 346 -23.19 18.49 -24.10
C LYS A 346 -22.75 19.31 -22.89
N LYS A 347 -22.18 18.63 -21.90
CA LYS A 347 -21.68 19.22 -20.66
C LYS A 347 -20.16 19.28 -20.69
N GLU A 348 -19.62 20.41 -20.28
CA GLU A 348 -18.18 20.60 -20.10
C GLU A 348 -17.97 21.49 -18.87
N GLY A 349 -17.01 21.13 -18.05
CA GLY A 349 -16.71 21.88 -16.84
C GLY A 349 -15.50 21.35 -16.10
N ASN A 350 -15.15 22.07 -15.05
CA ASN A 350 -14.00 21.76 -14.22
C ASN A 350 -14.43 21.63 -12.76
N ALA A 351 -13.71 20.79 -12.02
CA ALA A 351 -13.80 20.71 -10.58
C ALA A 351 -12.43 20.95 -9.97
N ILE A 352 -12.37 21.71 -8.88
CA ILE A 352 -11.18 21.85 -8.03
C ILE A 352 -11.55 21.33 -6.66
N GLU A 353 -10.82 20.34 -6.19
CA GLU A 353 -10.97 19.78 -4.85
C GLU A 353 -9.77 20.16 -3.98
N LEU A 354 -10.06 20.72 -2.82
CA LEU A 354 -9.12 21.00 -1.75
C LEU A 354 -9.44 20.08 -0.57
N ARG A 355 -8.43 19.36 -0.09
CA ARG A 355 -8.50 18.60 1.14
C ARG A 355 -7.41 19.05 2.08
N HIS A 356 -7.72 19.14 3.36
CA HIS A 356 -6.76 19.39 4.41
C HIS A 356 -7.08 18.51 5.62
N TYR A 357 -6.07 17.80 6.11
CA TYR A 357 -6.17 16.95 7.27
C TYR A 357 -5.09 17.35 8.27
N LYS A 358 -5.48 17.59 9.52
CA LYS A 358 -4.55 17.83 10.61
C LYS A 358 -5.02 17.10 11.86
N LYS A 359 -4.12 16.30 12.44
CA LYS A 359 -4.29 15.75 13.78
C LYS A 359 -3.47 16.57 14.77
N ILE A 360 -4.08 16.91 15.90
CA ILE A 360 -3.47 17.65 17.00
C ILE A 360 -3.54 16.76 18.24
N SER A 361 -2.53 15.90 18.39
CA SER A 361 -2.52 14.86 19.43
C SER A 361 -2.62 15.44 20.84
N THR A 362 -1.98 16.59 21.10
CA THR A 362 -2.01 17.28 22.42
C THR A 362 -3.39 17.71 22.86
N LEU A 363 -4.28 18.02 21.91
CA LEU A 363 -5.67 18.41 22.18
C LEU A 363 -6.66 17.27 21.91
N SER A 364 -6.18 16.10 21.47
CA SER A 364 -7.01 15.02 20.94
C SER A 364 -8.00 15.50 19.85
N THR A 365 -7.59 16.50 19.06
CA THR A 365 -8.42 17.14 18.03
C THR A 365 -8.01 16.67 16.65
N GLN A 366 -8.99 16.36 15.80
CA GLN A 366 -8.79 16.09 14.38
C GLN A 366 -9.56 17.12 13.55
N ILE A 367 -8.89 17.73 12.59
CA ILE A 367 -9.48 18.65 11.63
C ILE A 367 -9.43 17.97 10.27
N ASP A 368 -10.60 17.74 9.68
CA ASP A 368 -10.76 17.32 8.30
C ASP A 368 -11.56 18.40 7.57
N PHE A 369 -10.95 18.95 6.52
CA PHE A 369 -11.57 19.94 5.66
C PHE A 369 -11.57 19.42 4.23
N ARG A 370 -12.74 19.42 3.60
CA ARG A 370 -12.91 19.11 2.19
C ARG A 370 -13.80 20.15 1.54
N HIS A 371 -13.32 20.72 0.44
CA HIS A 371 -14.10 21.64 -0.36
C HIS A 371 -13.91 21.32 -1.84
N LYS A 372 -15.02 21.16 -2.56
CA LYS A 372 -15.03 20.93 -4.00
C LYS A 372 -15.79 22.08 -4.66
N TYR A 373 -15.09 22.81 -5.50
CA TYR A 373 -15.65 23.88 -6.31
C TYR A 373 -15.85 23.39 -7.73
N PHE A 374 -17.00 23.69 -8.31
CA PHE A 374 -17.36 23.31 -9.67
C PHE A 374 -17.53 24.57 -10.52
N SER A 375 -17.02 24.53 -11.75
CA SER A 375 -17.22 25.58 -12.75
C SER A 375 -17.70 24.99 -14.07
N GLY A 376 -18.53 25.78 -14.78
CA GLY A 376 -19.23 25.28 -15.97
C GLY A 376 -20.25 24.21 -15.63
N ASN A 377 -20.53 23.34 -16.60
CA ASN A 377 -21.43 22.20 -16.43
C ASN A 377 -20.60 20.94 -16.14
N TYR A 378 -19.81 20.94 -15.06
CA TYR A 378 -19.05 19.76 -14.66
C TYR A 378 -19.98 18.55 -14.44
N SER A 379 -19.49 17.36 -14.80
CA SER A 379 -20.20 16.10 -14.57
C SER A 379 -19.22 14.99 -14.22
N GLU A 380 -19.64 14.09 -13.34
CA GLU A 380 -18.96 12.82 -13.07
C GLU A 380 -19.52 11.73 -13.98
N ILE A 381 -18.79 10.61 -14.10
CA ILE A 381 -19.23 9.49 -14.95
C ILE A 381 -20.50 8.80 -14.43
N ASP A 382 -20.81 8.95 -13.14
CA ASP A 382 -21.99 8.36 -12.49
C ASP A 382 -23.17 9.34 -12.33
N ASP A 383 -22.97 10.65 -12.54
CA ASP A 383 -23.99 11.71 -12.35
C ASP A 383 -25.23 11.54 -13.26
N GLU A 384 -25.15 10.63 -14.23
CA GLU A 384 -26.16 10.41 -15.26
C GLU A 384 -26.85 9.04 -15.10
N LEU A 385 -26.59 8.36 -13.97
CA LEU A 385 -27.20 7.08 -13.58
C LEU A 385 -28.28 7.22 -12.48
N THR A 386 -28.40 8.43 -11.92
CA THR A 386 -29.51 8.89 -11.06
C THR A 386 -30.58 9.58 -11.88
#